data_AF-A0A9E5LTL0-F1
#
_entry.id   AF-A0A9E5LTL0-F1
#
_cell.length_a   1.000
_cell.length_b   1.000
_cell.length_c   1.000
_cell.angle_alpha   90.00
_cell.angle_beta   90.00
_cell.angle_gamma   90.00
#
_symmetry.space_group_name_H-M   'P 1'
#
loop_
_entity.id
_entity.type
_entity.pdbx_description
1 polymer ?
#
loop_
_entity_poly.entity_id
_entity_poly.type
_entity_poly.pdbx_seq_one_letter_code
_entity_poly.pdbx_strand_id
1 'polypeptide(L)' 'MIDKTVPDLHAAVAGIHDGATVMIGGFGNAGMPKALIDALIAQGA' A
#
# COMPACT_ATOMS: atom_id res chain seq x y z
N MET A 1 -17.46 3.95 -16.34
CA MET A 1 -16.23 4.06 -15.52
C MET A 1 -16.40 3.11 -14.33
N ILE A 2 -15.38 2.34 -13.96
CA ILE A 2 -15.45 1.38 -12.85
C ILE A 2 -14.91 2.05 -11.59
N ASP A 3 -15.65 1.93 -10.49
CA ASP A 3 -15.17 2.34 -9.16
C ASP A 3 -14.20 1.28 -8.61
N LYS A 4 -13.00 1.72 -8.21
CA LYS A 4 -11.94 0.87 -7.62
C LYS A 4 -11.57 1.32 -6.21
N THR A 5 -12.41 2.14 -5.58
CA THR A 5 -12.25 2.48 -4.17
C THR A 5 -12.44 1.23 -3.32
N VAL A 6 -11.70 1.18 -2.22
CA VAL A 6 -11.76 0.12 -1.21
C VAL A 6 -12.07 0.77 0.14
N PRO A 7 -12.69 0.04 1.08
CA PRO A 7 -13.24 0.64 2.30
C PRO A 7 -12.16 1.21 3.23
N ASP A 8 -10.94 0.68 3.21
CA ASP A 8 -9.83 1.12 4.06
C ASP A 8 -8.44 0.76 3.48
N LEU A 9 -7.38 1.18 4.17
CA LEU A 9 -5.99 0.94 3.78
C LEU A 9 -5.60 -0.54 3.87
N HIS A 10 -6.14 -1.30 4.82
CA HIS A 10 -5.84 -2.73 4.97
C HIS A 10 -6.40 -3.51 3.77
N ALA A 11 -7.64 -3.23 3.37
CA ALA A 11 -8.24 -3.79 2.17
C ALA A 11 -7.45 -3.44 0.89
N ALA A 12 -6.82 -2.27 0.85
CA ALA A 12 -5.99 -1.85 -0.29
C ALA A 12 -4.70 -2.68 -0.44
N VAL A 13 -4.16 -3.21 0.66
CA VAL A 13 -2.89 -3.96 0.67
C VAL A 13 -3.05 -5.46 0.90
N ALA A 14 -4.26 -5.93 1.25
CA ALA A 14 -4.56 -7.33 1.61
C ALA A 14 -4.17 -8.38 0.54
N GLY A 15 -4.04 -7.98 -0.74
CA GLY A 15 -3.60 -8.86 -1.82
C GLY A 15 -2.08 -9.07 -1.93
N ILE A 16 -1.28 -8.34 -1.14
CA ILE A 16 0.19 -8.43 -1.15
C ILE A 16 0.60 -9.57 -0.21
N HIS A 17 1.35 -10.53 -0.75
CA HIS A 17 1.78 -11.74 -0.05
C HIS A 17 3.28 -11.73 0.24
N ASP A 18 3.74 -12.61 1.13
CA ASP A 18 5.15 -12.80 1.44
C ASP A 18 5.98 -13.05 0.18
N GLY A 19 7.16 -12.42 0.13
CA GLY A 19 8.06 -12.50 -1.03
C GLY A 19 7.63 -11.66 -2.24
N ALA A 20 6.56 -10.86 -2.15
CA ALA A 20 6.20 -9.93 -3.20
C ALA A 20 7.22 -8.79 -3.35
N THR A 21 7.52 -8.42 -4.59
CA THR A 21 8.29 -7.20 -4.90
C THR A 21 7.33 -6.05 -5.12
N VAL A 22 7.38 -5.03 -4.27
CA VAL A 22 6.50 -3.85 -4.35
C VAL A 22 7.30 -2.64 -4.81
N MET A 23 6.83 -1.96 -5.85
CA MET A 23 7.39 -0.68 -6.29
C MET A 23 6.74 0.46 -5.51
N ILE A 24 7.55 1.29 -4.85
CA ILE A 24 7.08 2.43 -4.07
C ILE A 24 7.47 3.72 -4.76
N GLY A 25 6.48 4.57 -5.03
CA GLY A 25 6.71 5.91 -5.59
C GLY A 25 7.18 6.93 -4.54
N GLY A 26 7.83 7.99 -5.01
CA GLY A 26 8.25 9.13 -4.19
C GLY A 26 9.72 9.54 -4.42
N PHE A 27 10.07 10.75 -4.01
CA PHE A 27 11.44 11.26 -3.96
C PHE A 27 11.75 11.75 -2.53
N GLY A 28 12.45 10.92 -1.75
CA GLY A 28 12.51 11.10 -0.30
C GLY A 28 11.09 11.03 0.29
N ASN A 29 10.68 12.06 1.03
CA ASN A 29 9.33 12.14 1.60
C ASN A 29 8.28 12.68 0.61
N ALA A 30 8.69 13.32 -0.49
CA ALA A 30 7.75 13.94 -1.43
C ALA A 30 7.07 12.87 -2.29
N GLY A 31 5.74 12.82 -2.26
CA GLY A 31 4.95 11.84 -3.04
C GLY A 31 4.99 10.40 -2.51
N MET A 32 5.60 10.17 -1.34
CA MET A 32 5.63 8.86 -0.70
C MET A 32 4.23 8.47 -0.22
N PRO A 33 3.71 7.27 -0.55
CA PRO A 33 2.39 6.81 -0.11
C PRO A 33 2.44 6.31 1.34
N LYS A 34 2.78 7.20 2.29
CA LYS A 34 3.07 6.85 3.69
C LYS A 34 1.98 5.98 4.34
N ALA A 35 0.71 6.33 4.14
CA ALA A 35 -0.40 5.59 4.76
C ALA A 35 -0.49 4.13 4.29
N LEU A 36 -0.18 3.84 3.03
CA LEU A 36 -0.15 2.47 2.50
C LEU A 36 1.07 1.69 2.99
N ILE A 37 2.21 2.37 3.17
CA ILE A 37 3.42 1.77 3.73
C ILE A 37 3.20 1.41 5.20
N ASP A 38 2.59 2.31 5.97
CA ASP A 38 2.22 2.03 7.36
C ASP A 38 1.24 0.84 7.46
N ALA A 39 0.29 0.72 6.51
CA ALA A 39 -0.64 -0.41 6.45
C ALA A 39 0.05 -1.73 6.11
N LEU A 40 1.02 -1.73 5.18
CA LEU A 40 1.84 -2.91 4.88
C LEU A 40 2.64 -3.38 6.10
N ILE A 41 3.28 -2.45 6.81
CA ILE A 41 3.99 -2.74 8.05
C ILE A 41 3.04 -3.33 9.10
N ALA A 42 1.84 -2.76 9.25
CA ALA A 42 0.83 -3.28 10.17
C ALA A 42 0.32 -4.70 9.82
N GLN A 43 0.33 -5.07 8.53
CA GLN A 43 -0.01 -6.42 8.07
C GLN A 43 1.12 -7.44 8.31
N GLY A 44 2.36 -6.98 8.54
CA GLY A 44 3.51 -7.84 8.87
C GLY A 44 4.60 -7.92 7.79
N ALA A 45 4.62 -6.97 6.85
CA ALA A 45 5.70 -6.83 5.87
C ALA A 45 7.06 -6.45 6.49
#